data_AF-A0A7Z2KA89-F1
#
_entry.id   AF-A0A7Z2KA89-F1
#
_cell.length_a   1.000
_cell.length_b   1.000
_cell.length_c   1.000
_cell.angle_alpha   90.00
_cell.angle_beta   90.00
_cell.angle_gamma   90.00
#
_symmetry.space_group_name_H-M   'P 1'
#
loop_
_entity.id
_entity.type
_entity.pdbx_description
1 polymer ?
#
loop_
_entity_poly.entity_id
_entity_poly.type
_entity_poly.pdbx_seq_one_letter_code
_entity_poly.pdbx_strand_id
1 'polypeptide(L)'
;MYPFIFISIALHLVSFLCIVLLFLKQTKGTEVREEIAASMEVYIEQLEEENDRLLNEVKSYVDKRENQLDTRLRVLEQGKAPEVEEPTKPDIVQHPSAHNERNQKAVQLHQQGFSVADIARILNCGIGEVELIVNLHGRSEQR
;
A
#
# COMPACT_ATOMS: atom_id res chain seq x y z
N MET A 1 -63.69 -16.65 -32.55
CA MET A 1 -62.49 -17.07 -33.32
C MET A 1 -61.39 -16.01 -33.32
N TYR A 2 -61.70 -14.72 -33.40
CA TYR A 2 -60.73 -13.61 -33.31
C TYR A 2 -59.92 -13.43 -32.01
N PRO A 3 -60.41 -13.72 -30.78
CA PRO A 3 -59.66 -13.37 -29.57
C PRO A 3 -58.33 -14.11 -29.43
N PHE A 4 -58.23 -15.35 -29.93
CA PHE A 4 -56.99 -16.12 -29.91
C PHE A 4 -55.90 -15.51 -30.81
N ILE A 5 -56.29 -14.89 -31.93
CA ILE A 5 -55.35 -14.23 -32.86
C ILE A 5 -54.80 -12.96 -32.21
N PHE A 6 -55.65 -12.17 -31.55
CA PHE A 6 -55.22 -10.98 -30.81
C PHE A 6 -54.27 -11.32 -29.66
N ILE A 7 -54.56 -12.38 -28.90
CA ILE A 7 -53.69 -12.84 -27.81
C ILE A 7 -52.32 -13.29 -28.36
N SER A 8 -52.30 -14.04 -29.48
CA SER A 8 -51.05 -14.46 -30.12
C SER A 8 -50.22 -13.25 -30.57
N ILE A 9 -50.82 -12.28 -31.24
CA ILE A 9 -50.13 -11.06 -31.71
C ILE A 9 -49.61 -10.23 -30.53
N ALA A 10 -50.41 -10.08 -29.46
CA ALA A 10 -49.99 -9.37 -28.25
C ALA A 10 -48.80 -10.08 -27.58
N LEU A 11 -48.81 -11.41 -27.51
CA LEU A 11 -47.71 -12.20 -26.93
C LEU A 11 -46.42 -12.03 -27.74
N HIS A 12 -46.51 -12.04 -29.08
CA HIS A 12 -45.36 -11.80 -29.96
C HIS A 12 -44.82 -10.37 -29.81
N LEU A 13 -45.69 -9.36 -29.69
CA LEU A 13 -45.28 -7.96 -29.45
C LEU A 13 -44.55 -7.82 -28.11
N VAL A 14 -45.05 -8.44 -27.05
CA VAL A 14 -44.40 -8.42 -25.74
C VAL A 14 -43.06 -9.16 -25.78
N SER A 15 -43.00 -10.30 -26.46
CA SER A 15 -41.74 -11.05 -26.66
C SER A 15 -40.72 -10.22 -27.41
N PHE A 16 -41.11 -9.56 -28.51
CA PHE A 16 -40.25 -8.68 -29.27
C PHE A 16 -39.75 -7.50 -28.43
N LEU A 17 -40.63 -6.85 -27.66
CA LEU A 17 -40.24 -5.79 -26.74
C LEU A 17 -39.23 -6.29 -25.70
N CYS A 18 -39.44 -7.49 -25.15
CA CYS A 18 -38.53 -8.10 -24.19
C CYS A 18 -37.14 -8.33 -24.81
N ILE A 19 -37.08 -8.86 -26.04
CA ILE A 19 -35.81 -9.06 -26.78
C ILE A 19 -35.07 -7.73 -26.97
N VAL A 20 -35.77 -6.66 -27.40
CA VAL A 20 -35.16 -5.34 -27.59
C VAL A 20 -34.64 -4.76 -26.28
N LEU A 21 -35.41 -4.86 -25.19
CA LEU A 21 -35.00 -4.38 -23.86
C LEU A 21 -33.79 -5.15 -23.32
N LEU A 22 -33.73 -6.47 -23.53
CA LEU A 22 -32.58 -7.28 -23.14
C LEU A 22 -31.33 -6.93 -23.96
N PHE A 23 -31.48 -6.74 -25.27
CA PHE A 23 -30.39 -6.32 -26.15
C PHE A 23 -29.81 -4.97 -25.73
N LEU A 24 -30.69 -3.99 -25.46
CA LEU A 24 -30.27 -2.65 -25.02
C LEU A 24 -29.63 -2.65 -23.61
N LYS A 25 -30.01 -3.60 -22.75
CA LYS A 25 -29.34 -3.77 -21.44
C LYS A 25 -27.98 -4.44 -21.57
N GLN A 26 -27.86 -5.39 -22.50
CA GLN A 26 -26.60 -6.10 -22.76
C GLN A 26 -25.54 -5.21 -23.40
N THR A 27 -25.92 -4.30 -24.30
CA THR A 27 -24.97 -3.34 -24.90
C THR A 27 -24.35 -2.43 -23.85
N LYS A 28 -25.15 -1.90 -22.91
CA LYS A 28 -24.65 -1.08 -21.79
C LYS A 28 -23.67 -1.84 -20.89
N GLY A 29 -23.97 -3.12 -20.60
CA GLY A 29 -23.06 -3.96 -19.81
C GLY A 29 -21.76 -4.30 -20.55
N THR A 30 -21.79 -4.32 -21.88
CA THR A 30 -20.61 -4.60 -22.72
C THR A 30 -19.72 -3.36 -22.81
N GLU A 31 -20.30 -2.18 -23.00
CA GLU A 31 -19.59 -0.88 -23.01
C GLU A 31 -18.85 -0.63 -21.71
N VAL A 32 -19.50 -0.82 -20.56
CA VAL A 32 -18.88 -0.69 -19.24
C VAL A 32 -17.73 -1.70 -19.04
N ARG A 33 -17.88 -2.92 -19.56
CA ARG A 33 -16.84 -3.95 -19.47
C ARG A 33 -15.63 -3.62 -20.36
N GLU A 34 -15.86 -3.00 -21.51
CA GLU A 34 -14.81 -2.55 -22.43
C GLU A 34 -14.05 -1.35 -21.85
N GLU A 35 -14.75 -0.38 -21.26
CA GLU A 35 -14.14 0.74 -20.54
C GLU A 35 -13.30 0.28 -19.34
N ILE A 36 -13.81 -0.68 -18.56
CA ILE A 36 -13.04 -1.30 -17.47
C ILE A 36 -11.80 -2.03 -18.00
N ALA A 37 -11.91 -2.76 -19.12
CA ALA A 37 -10.76 -3.45 -19.69
C ALA A 37 -9.68 -2.47 -20.17
N ALA A 38 -10.07 -1.39 -20.85
CA ALA A 38 -9.15 -0.35 -21.33
C ALA A 38 -8.46 0.38 -20.16
N SER A 39 -9.21 0.73 -19.11
CA SER A 39 -8.62 1.35 -17.92
C SER A 39 -7.75 0.40 -17.11
N MET A 40 -8.04 -0.91 -17.13
CA MET A 40 -7.22 -1.92 -16.48
C MET A 40 -5.87 -2.13 -17.18
N GLU A 41 -5.83 -2.04 -18.51
CA GLU A 41 -4.58 -2.10 -19.28
C GLU A 41 -3.64 -0.95 -18.91
N VAL A 42 -4.17 0.29 -18.86
CA VAL A 42 -3.42 1.46 -18.42
C VAL A 42 -2.92 1.31 -16.97
N TYR A 43 -3.73 0.73 -16.09
CA TYR A 43 -3.34 0.52 -14.70
C TYR A 43 -2.22 -0.53 -14.56
N ILE A 44 -2.25 -1.60 -15.35
CA ILE A 44 -1.20 -2.63 -15.36
C ILE A 44 0.12 -2.00 -15.83
N GLU A 45 0.10 -1.20 -16.88
CA GLU A 45 1.29 -0.49 -17.39
C GLU A 45 1.89 0.43 -16.31
N GLN A 46 1.07 1.22 -15.62
CA GLN A 46 1.52 2.07 -14.51
C GLN A 46 2.13 1.27 -13.35
N LEU A 47 1.57 0.10 -13.03
CA LEU A 47 2.11 -0.76 -11.98
C LEU A 47 3.46 -1.36 -12.36
N GLU A 48 3.65 -1.76 -13.62
CA GLU A 48 4.94 -2.25 -14.11
C GLU A 48 6.00 -1.15 -14.05
N GLU A 49 5.67 0.08 -14.49
CA GLU A 49 6.57 1.23 -14.44
C GLU A 49 6.99 1.57 -12.99
N GLU A 50 6.03 1.61 -12.05
CA GLU A 50 6.33 1.85 -10.64
C GLU A 50 7.17 0.72 -10.02
N ASN A 51 6.96 -0.53 -10.43
CA ASN A 51 7.76 -1.65 -9.94
C ASN A 51 9.21 -1.56 -10.43
N ASP A 52 9.43 -1.22 -11.71
CA ASP A 52 10.76 -1.00 -12.27
C ASP A 52 11.49 0.17 -11.59
N ARG A 53 10.76 1.25 -11.30
CA ARG A 53 11.27 2.40 -10.55
C ARG A 53 11.71 1.99 -9.15
N LEU A 54 10.87 1.27 -8.41
CA LEU A 54 11.19 0.78 -7.07
C LEU A 54 12.38 -0.16 -7.08
N LEU A 55 12.45 -1.07 -8.06
CA LEU A 55 13.55 -2.01 -8.20
C LEU A 55 14.87 -1.28 -8.46
N ASN A 56 14.87 -0.27 -9.32
CA ASN A 56 16.06 0.57 -9.56
C ASN A 56 16.46 1.36 -8.32
N GLU A 57 15.51 1.91 -7.56
CA GLU A 57 15.80 2.62 -6.33
C GLU A 57 16.45 1.68 -5.29
N VAL A 58 15.87 0.50 -5.07
CA VAL A 58 16.42 -0.54 -4.18
C VAL A 58 17.82 -0.95 -4.64
N LYS A 59 18.00 -1.24 -5.93
CA LYS A 59 19.30 -1.58 -6.49
C LYS A 59 20.33 -0.48 -6.20
N SER A 60 19.96 0.78 -6.39
CA SER A 60 20.87 1.91 -6.11
C SER A 60 21.26 2.02 -4.63
N TYR A 61 20.37 1.69 -3.70
CA TYR A 61 20.69 1.66 -2.27
C TYR A 61 21.61 0.51 -1.91
N VAL A 62 21.40 -0.67 -2.50
CA VAL A 62 22.26 -1.85 -2.32
C VAL A 62 23.66 -1.57 -2.89
N ASP A 63 23.75 -1.07 -4.12
CA ASP A 63 25.04 -0.74 -4.76
C ASP A 63 25.82 0.30 -3.93
N LYS A 64 25.15 1.34 -3.42
CA LYS A 64 25.78 2.34 -2.53
C LYS A 64 26.31 1.72 -1.24
N ARG A 65 25.55 0.80 -0.64
CA ARG A 65 25.93 0.08 0.58
C ARG A 65 27.13 -0.82 0.31
N GLU A 66 27.11 -1.60 -0.77
CA GLU A 66 28.21 -2.48 -1.18
C GLU A 66 29.49 -1.67 -1.40
N ASN A 67 29.44 -0.61 -2.19
CA ASN A 67 30.60 0.26 -2.42
C ASN A 67 31.15 0.89 -1.12
N GLN A 68 30.27 1.22 -0.16
CA GLN A 68 30.68 1.73 1.14
C GLN A 68 31.39 0.67 1.98
N LEU A 69 30.93 -0.59 1.93
CA LEU A 69 31.60 -1.72 2.59
C LEU A 69 32.95 -2.01 1.94
N ASP A 70 33.05 -2.06 0.61
CA ASP A 70 34.31 -2.25 -0.12
C ASP A 70 35.33 -1.17 0.21
N THR A 71 34.89 0.09 0.27
CA THR A 71 35.77 1.21 0.65
C THR A 71 36.30 1.04 2.07
N ARG A 72 35.44 0.64 3.02
CA ARG A 72 35.86 0.38 4.40
C ARG A 72 36.81 -0.81 4.50
N LEU A 73 36.57 -1.87 3.73
CA LEU A 73 37.43 -3.06 3.70
C LEU A 73 38.84 -2.69 3.22
N ARG A 74 38.95 -1.93 2.12
CA ARG A 74 40.24 -1.46 1.59
C ARG A 74 41.02 -0.57 2.56
N VAL A 75 40.33 0.29 3.31
CA VAL A 75 40.96 1.14 4.34
C VAL A 75 41.50 0.30 5.49
N LEU A 76 40.80 -0.76 5.89
CA LEU A 76 41.25 -1.70 6.92
C LEU A 76 42.43 -2.56 6.43
N GLU A 77 42.44 -2.99 5.16
CA GLU A 77 43.53 -3.77 4.56
C GLU A 77 44.82 -2.95 4.35
N GLN A 78 44.73 -1.62 4.17
CA GLN A 78 45.90 -0.75 3.99
C GLN A 78 46.65 -0.38 5.29
N GLY A 79 46.28 -0.95 6.44
CA GLY A 79 47.11 -0.92 7.65
C GLY A 79 47.43 0.48 8.21
N LYS A 80 46.67 1.51 7.83
CA LYS A 80 46.81 2.85 8.39
C LYS A 80 45.80 2.99 9.52
N ALA A 81 46.28 2.85 10.75
CA ALA A 81 45.52 3.13 11.95
C ALA A 81 44.94 4.56 11.84
N PRO A 82 43.61 4.74 11.90
CA PRO A 82 43.08 6.05 12.15
C PRO A 82 43.46 6.40 13.58
N GLU A 83 44.17 7.51 13.71
CA GLU A 83 44.33 8.23 14.96
C GLU A 83 42.96 8.38 15.60
N VAL A 84 42.84 7.82 16.81
CA VAL A 84 41.60 7.74 17.58
C VAL A 84 41.24 9.15 18.02
N GLU A 85 40.41 9.83 17.23
CA GLU A 85 39.44 10.76 17.82
C GLU A 85 38.44 9.94 18.62
N GLU A 86 38.15 10.42 19.84
CA GLU A 86 37.39 9.74 20.88
C GLU A 86 36.15 8.98 20.36
N PRO A 87 35.87 7.78 20.90
CA PRO A 87 34.70 7.01 20.52
C PRO A 87 33.45 7.73 21.06
N THR A 88 32.90 8.64 20.26
CA THR A 88 31.49 8.99 20.41
C THR A 88 30.71 7.71 20.09
N LYS A 89 30.05 7.22 21.14
CA LYS A 89 29.19 6.04 21.24
C LYS A 89 28.55 5.67 19.90
N PRO A 90 28.51 4.39 19.50
CA PRO A 90 27.95 3.99 18.21
C PRO A 90 26.49 4.41 18.15
N ASP A 91 26.22 5.43 17.33
CA ASP A 91 24.87 5.86 17.00
C ASP A 91 24.28 4.77 16.12
N ILE A 92 23.36 4.01 16.70
CA ILE A 92 22.55 3.03 16.01
C ILE A 92 21.83 3.80 14.90
N VAL A 93 22.10 3.47 13.64
CA VAL A 93 21.46 4.08 12.48
C VAL A 93 19.95 3.82 12.56
N GLN A 94 19.22 4.74 13.18
CA GLN A 94 17.77 4.87 13.11
C GLN A 94 17.44 5.93 12.07
N HIS A 95 17.01 5.51 10.89
CA HIS A 95 16.14 6.32 10.04
C HIS A 95 14.68 6.06 10.47
N PRO A 96 13.76 7.04 10.55
CA PRO A 96 13.87 8.46 10.86
C PRO A 96 13.31 8.76 12.28
N SER A 97 13.99 9.64 13.01
CA SER A 97 13.70 10.08 14.38
C SER A 97 12.30 10.64 14.63
N ALA A 98 11.59 11.12 13.60
CA ALA A 98 10.24 11.68 13.76
C ALA A 98 9.16 10.61 13.99
N HIS A 99 9.28 9.43 13.36
CA HIS A 99 8.29 8.36 13.52
C HIS A 99 8.52 7.57 14.82
N ASN A 100 9.79 7.42 15.25
CA ASN A 100 10.13 6.78 16.51
C ASN A 100 9.62 7.60 17.71
N GLU A 101 9.82 8.93 17.70
CA GLU A 101 9.31 9.80 18.77
C GLU A 101 7.77 9.76 18.88
N ARG A 102 7.08 9.79 17.72
CA ARG A 102 5.62 9.62 17.66
C ARG A 102 5.18 8.26 18.21
N ASN A 103 5.86 7.19 17.83
CA ASN A 103 5.55 5.82 18.27
C ASN A 103 5.79 5.66 19.78
N GLN A 104 6.90 6.20 20.30
CA GLN A 104 7.19 6.20 21.74
C GLN A 104 6.13 6.96 22.53
N LYS A 105 5.68 8.13 22.03
CA LYS A 105 4.61 8.90 22.66
C LYS A 105 3.28 8.16 22.64
N ALA A 106 2.97 7.42 21.56
CA ALA A 106 1.77 6.57 21.49
C ALA A 106 1.80 5.47 22.56
N VAL A 107 2.95 4.80 22.73
CA VAL A 107 3.14 3.76 23.74
C VAL A 107 3.01 4.33 25.16
N GLN A 108 3.61 5.49 25.45
CA GLN A 108 3.51 6.13 26.76
C GLN A 108 2.06 6.50 27.12
N LEU A 109 1.30 7.08 26.18
CA LEU A 109 -0.10 7.42 26.39
C LEU A 109 -0.95 6.16 26.62
N HIS A 110 -0.66 5.08 25.90
CA HIS A 110 -1.34 3.81 26.12
C HIS A 110 -1.03 3.21 27.51
N GLN A 111 0.23 3.28 27.96
CA GLN A 111 0.63 2.88 29.32
C GLN A 111 -0.01 3.73 30.41
N GLN A 112 -0.30 5.01 30.13
CA GLN A 112 -1.04 5.91 31.01
C GLN A 112 -2.56 5.62 31.04
N GLY A 113 -3.04 4.66 30.24
CA GLY A 113 -4.44 4.24 30.21
C GLY A 113 -5.34 5.03 29.26
N PHE A 114 -4.77 5.85 28.36
CA PHE A 114 -5.56 6.52 27.32
C PHE A 114 -6.10 5.52 26.29
N SER A 115 -7.31 5.77 25.79
CA SER A 115 -7.90 4.93 24.75
C SER A 115 -7.18 5.11 23.41
N VAL A 116 -7.16 4.06 22.59
CA VAL A 116 -6.55 4.08 21.23
C VAL A 116 -7.11 5.22 20.37
N ALA A 117 -8.41 5.53 20.54
CA ALA A 117 -9.08 6.63 19.82
C ALA A 117 -8.61 8.02 20.29
N ASP A 118 -8.35 8.20 21.58
CA ASP A 118 -7.84 9.46 22.12
C ASP A 118 -6.39 9.70 21.70
N ILE A 119 -5.58 8.64 21.70
CA ILE A 119 -4.18 8.69 21.25
C ILE A 119 -4.11 9.07 19.77
N ALA A 120 -4.97 8.48 18.93
CA ALA A 120 -5.08 8.80 17.51
C ALA A 120 -5.39 10.28 17.28
N ARG A 121 -6.28 10.85 18.11
CA ARG A 121 -6.62 12.28 18.07
C ARG A 121 -5.47 13.17 18.54
N ILE A 122 -4.76 12.79 19.60
CA ILE A 122 -3.63 13.55 20.17
C ILE A 122 -2.42 13.57 19.23
N LEU A 123 -2.16 12.46 18.55
CA LEU A 123 -1.02 12.30 17.63
C LEU A 123 -1.36 12.59 16.17
N ASN A 124 -2.63 12.96 15.89
CA ASN A 124 -3.17 13.21 14.56
C ASN A 124 -2.83 12.07 13.57
N CYS A 125 -3.11 10.84 14.00
CA CYS A 125 -2.83 9.61 13.25
C CYS A 125 -4.06 8.69 13.23
N GLY A 126 -4.04 7.67 12.38
CA GLY A 126 -5.17 6.74 12.26
C GLY A 126 -5.31 5.82 13.49
N ILE A 127 -6.54 5.42 13.83
CA ILE A 127 -6.80 4.47 14.94
C ILE A 127 -6.02 3.16 14.73
N GLY A 128 -5.99 2.64 13.52
CA GLY A 128 -5.24 1.42 13.17
C GLY A 128 -3.71 1.60 13.25
N GLU A 129 -3.19 2.80 13.04
CA GLU A 129 -1.75 3.07 13.21
C GLU A 129 -1.35 3.00 14.68
N VAL A 130 -2.18 3.56 15.57
CA VAL A 130 -1.96 3.47 17.02
C VAL A 130 -2.05 2.02 17.50
N GLU A 131 -3.05 1.27 17.04
CA GLU A 131 -3.23 -0.14 17.38
C GLU A 131 -2.02 -0.98 16.95
N LEU A 132 -1.51 -0.74 15.73
CA LEU A 132 -0.30 -1.39 15.23
C LEU A 132 0.93 -1.09 16.10
N ILE A 133 1.12 0.19 16.48
CA ILE A 133 2.25 0.62 17.34
C ILE A 133 2.20 -0.09 18.70
N VAL A 134 1.03 -0.11 19.34
CA VAL A 134 0.82 -0.75 20.65
C VAL A 134 1.06 -2.26 20.55
N ASN A 135 0.53 -2.92 19.52
CA ASN A 135 0.67 -4.36 19.33
C ASN A 135 2.12 -4.77 19.03
N LEU A 136 2.86 -3.99 18.24
CA LEU A 136 4.28 -4.22 17.98
C LEU A 136 5.10 -4.14 19.28
N HIS A 137 4.79 -3.19 20.15
CA HIS A 137 5.48 -3.03 21.44
C HIS A 137 5.14 -4.16 22.43
N GLY A 138 3.86 -4.54 22.52
CA GLY A 138 3.43 -5.66 23.38
C GLY A 138 4.04 -7.00 22.96
N ARG A 139 4.32 -7.20 21.67
CA ARG A 139 5.02 -8.39 21.15
C ARG A 139 6.53 -8.37 21.38
N SER A 140 7.15 -7.19 21.50
CA SER A 140 8.59 -7.08 21.81
C SER A 140 8.92 -7.33 23.28
N GLU A 141 8.01 -7.05 24.22
CA GLU A 141 8.25 -7.30 25.66
C GLU A 141 8.06 -8.77 26.08
N GLN A 142 7.55 -9.63 25.19
CA GLN A 142 7.35 -11.07 25.44
C GLN A 142 8.51 -11.95 24.98
N ARG A 143 9.65 -11.38 24.60
CA ARG A 143 10.82 -12.11 24.09
C ARG A 143 12.07 -11.81 24.90
#